data_AF-A0A0G2AIH6-F1
#
_entry.id   AF-A0A0G2AIH6-F1
#
_cell.length_a   1.000
_cell.length_b   1.000
_cell.length_c   1.000
_cell.angle_alpha   90.00
_cell.angle_beta   90.00
_cell.angle_gamma   90.00
#
_symmetry.space_group_name_H-M   'P 1'
#
loop_
_entity.id
_entity.type
_entity.pdbx_description
1 polymer ?
#
loop_
_entity_poly.entity_id
_entity_poly.type
_entity_poly.pdbx_seq_one_letter_code
_entity_poly.pdbx_strand_id
1 'polypeptide(L)'
;MIKILLIVMAAIQAFWAGAAALHLAAEWRLSKLDAVAAQALYPWDEKYSLILGTGNILRGNPDGAIPRLHDVVTRAPRNLAAWNNLGVAHALRSQSAIGSRQSAVDKKKAERALIRALALSPTDALARKNLAIVRGQATGKYELAMIGS
;
A
#
# COMPACT_ATOMS: atom_id res chain seq x y z
N MET A 1 -26.18 -43.03 -1.28
CA MET A 1 -24.92 -42.29 -1.46
C MET A 1 -25.08 -41.01 -2.29
N ILE A 2 -25.59 -41.08 -3.53
CA ILE A 2 -25.70 -39.91 -4.44
C ILE A 2 -26.53 -38.73 -3.88
N LYS A 3 -27.65 -39.00 -3.20
CA LYS A 3 -28.49 -37.93 -2.60
C LYS A 3 -27.77 -37.12 -1.52
N ILE A 4 -26.95 -37.77 -0.69
CA ILE A 4 -26.20 -37.10 0.39
C ILE A 4 -25.10 -36.22 -0.21
N LEU A 5 -24.41 -36.70 -1.26
CA LEU A 5 -23.40 -35.93 -1.97
C LEU A 5 -23.97 -34.65 -2.60
N LEU A 6 -25.15 -34.72 -3.21
CA LEU A 6 -25.82 -33.55 -3.81
C LEU A 6 -26.22 -32.50 -2.76
N ILE A 7 -26.71 -32.94 -1.60
CA ILE A 7 -27.06 -32.03 -0.49
C ILE A 7 -25.81 -31.33 0.05
N VAL A 8 -24.71 -32.06 0.21
CA VAL A 8 -23.43 -31.49 0.68
C VAL A 8 -22.89 -30.48 -0.34
N MET A 9 -22.93 -30.78 -1.64
CA MET A 9 -22.51 -29.83 -2.68
C MET A 9 -23.34 -28.55 -2.67
N ALA A 10 -24.67 -28.66 -2.59
CA ALA A 10 -25.56 -27.50 -2.55
C ALA A 10 -25.30 -26.62 -1.30
N ALA A 11 -25.07 -27.25 -0.14
CA ALA A 11 -24.72 -26.54 1.08
C ALA A 11 -23.39 -25.79 0.97
N ILE A 12 -22.37 -26.40 0.36
CA ILE A 12 -21.08 -25.75 0.12
C ILE A 12 -21.24 -24.56 -0.82
N GLN A 13 -21.98 -24.72 -1.92
CA GLN A 13 -22.22 -23.62 -2.88
C GLN A 13 -22.97 -22.45 -2.22
N ALA A 14 -23.99 -22.73 -1.42
CA ALA A 14 -24.73 -21.71 -0.68
C ALA A 14 -23.84 -20.97 0.33
N PHE A 15 -22.94 -21.68 1.01
CA PHE A 15 -21.97 -21.07 1.93
C PHE A 15 -21.03 -20.09 1.20
N TRP A 16 -20.46 -20.49 0.06
CA TRP A 16 -19.60 -19.60 -0.75
C TRP A 16 -20.36 -18.40 -1.31
N ALA A 17 -21.59 -18.60 -1.78
CA ALA A 17 -22.43 -17.51 -2.28
C ALA A 17 -22.77 -16.50 -1.17
N GLY A 18 -23.09 -16.98 0.04
CA GLY A 18 -23.32 -16.13 1.21
C GLY A 18 -22.07 -15.35 1.63
N ALA A 19 -20.90 -16.01 1.62
CA ALA A 19 -19.62 -15.35 1.91
C ALA A 19 -19.29 -14.26 0.87
N ALA A 20 -19.53 -14.52 -0.42
CA ALA A 20 -19.33 -13.54 -1.49
C ALA A 20 -20.28 -12.35 -1.37
N ALA A 21 -21.57 -12.58 -1.05
CA ALA A 21 -22.55 -11.52 -0.83
C ALA A 21 -22.18 -10.65 0.37
N LEU A 22 -21.69 -11.27 1.46
CA LEU A 22 -21.21 -10.55 2.63
C LEU A 22 -19.97 -9.71 2.31
N HIS A 23 -19.04 -10.24 1.53
CA HIS A 23 -17.85 -9.51 1.07
C HIS A 23 -18.24 -8.28 0.22
N LEU A 24 -19.12 -8.45 -0.78
CA LEU A 24 -19.62 -7.32 -1.58
C LEU A 24 -20.35 -6.27 -0.73
N ALA A 25 -21.17 -6.71 0.23
CA ALA A 25 -21.88 -5.79 1.12
C ALA A 25 -20.90 -5.01 2.01
N ALA A 26 -19.83 -5.67 2.48
CA ALA A 26 -18.75 -5.01 3.22
C ALA A 26 -18.02 -3.99 2.34
N GLU A 27 -17.59 -4.37 1.13
CA GLU A 27 -16.94 -3.46 0.18
C GLU A 27 -17.83 -2.25 -0.18
N TRP A 28 -19.12 -2.47 -0.38
CA TRP A 28 -20.08 -1.40 -0.67
C TRP A 28 -20.25 -0.45 0.52
N ARG A 29 -20.42 -0.98 1.73
CA ARG A 29 -20.47 -0.18 2.98
C ARG A 29 -19.19 0.63 3.15
N LEU A 30 -18.06 0.02 2.87
CA LEU A 30 -16.73 0.58 2.96
C LEU A 30 -16.47 1.69 1.94
N SER A 31 -17.01 1.59 0.73
CA SER A 31 -16.86 2.59 -0.33
C SER A 31 -17.41 3.98 0.05
N LYS A 32 -18.35 4.03 1.00
CA LYS A 32 -18.98 5.27 1.46
C LYS A 32 -18.26 5.93 2.64
N LEU A 33 -17.32 5.21 3.26
CA LEU A 33 -16.57 5.72 4.41
C LEU A 33 -15.29 6.40 3.94
N ASP A 34 -14.86 7.40 4.69
CA ASP A 34 -13.47 7.85 4.57
C ASP A 34 -12.51 6.77 5.07
N ALA A 35 -11.23 6.90 4.73
CA ALA A 35 -10.25 5.86 5.06
C ALA A 35 -10.04 5.68 6.57
N VAL A 36 -10.29 6.70 7.39
CA VAL A 36 -10.13 6.61 8.85
C VAL A 36 -11.26 5.79 9.45
N ALA A 37 -12.50 6.10 9.11
CA ALA A 37 -13.69 5.37 9.55
C ALA A 37 -13.66 3.92 9.04
N ALA A 38 -13.21 3.71 7.81
CA ALA A 38 -13.04 2.36 7.26
C ALA A 38 -11.95 1.56 8.00
N GLN A 39 -10.80 2.16 8.30
CA GLN A 39 -9.74 1.50 9.08
C GLN A 39 -10.19 1.17 10.50
N ALA A 40 -11.05 1.99 11.12
CA ALA A 40 -11.58 1.69 12.45
C ALA A 40 -12.46 0.43 12.47
N LEU A 41 -13.21 0.18 11.39
CA LEU A 41 -14.03 -1.03 11.24
C LEU A 41 -13.20 -2.23 10.78
N TYR A 42 -12.20 -2.00 9.92
CA TYR A 42 -11.37 -3.04 9.33
C TYR A 42 -9.88 -2.67 9.47
N PRO A 43 -9.31 -2.75 10.69
CA PRO A 43 -7.91 -2.36 10.93
C PRO A 43 -6.93 -3.27 10.17
N TRP A 44 -7.39 -4.45 9.77
CA TRP A 44 -6.62 -5.47 9.08
C TRP A 44 -6.51 -5.25 7.57
N ASP A 45 -7.31 -4.35 6.99
CA ASP A 45 -7.31 -4.09 5.56
C ASP A 45 -6.17 -3.11 5.19
N GLU A 46 -5.26 -3.59 4.36
CA GLU A 46 -4.09 -2.84 3.94
C GLU A 46 -4.42 -1.66 3.01
N LYS A 47 -5.56 -1.70 2.31
CA LYS A 47 -5.99 -0.64 1.40
C LYS A 47 -6.13 0.68 2.13
N TYR A 48 -6.77 0.69 3.30
CA TYR A 48 -6.95 1.93 4.08
C TYR A 48 -5.64 2.43 4.68
N SER A 49 -4.79 1.51 5.11
CA SER A 49 -3.46 1.84 5.62
C SER A 49 -2.61 2.48 4.50
N LEU A 50 -2.74 1.98 3.27
CA LEU A 50 -2.13 2.57 2.08
C LEU A 50 -2.70 3.97 1.77
N ILE A 51 -4.03 4.15 1.76
CA ILE A 51 -4.66 5.47 1.53
C ILE A 51 -4.18 6.50 2.55
N LEU A 52 -4.20 6.13 3.82
CA LEU A 52 -3.83 7.04 4.90
C LEU A 52 -2.33 7.35 4.89
N GLY A 53 -1.50 6.36 4.56
CA GLY A 53 -0.07 6.55 4.31
C GLY A 53 0.20 7.52 3.17
N THR A 54 -0.43 7.31 2.01
CA THR A 54 -0.34 8.20 0.84
C THR A 54 -0.86 9.60 1.17
N GLY A 55 -1.98 9.72 1.89
CA GLY A 55 -2.52 10.99 2.34
C GLY A 55 -1.58 11.74 3.29
N ASN A 56 -0.86 11.03 4.16
CA ASN A 56 0.17 11.63 5.01
C ASN A 56 1.35 12.16 4.18
N ILE A 57 1.75 11.47 3.11
CA ILE A 57 2.77 11.99 2.18
C ILE A 57 2.28 13.29 1.52
N LEU A 58 1.05 13.31 1.01
CA LEU A 58 0.47 14.49 0.36
C LEU A 58 0.35 15.69 1.30
N ARG A 59 0.16 15.45 2.61
CA ARG A 59 0.17 16.48 3.66
C ARG A 59 1.57 16.90 4.12
N GLY A 60 2.64 16.37 3.51
CA GLY A 60 4.02 16.65 3.91
C GLY A 60 4.39 16.04 5.27
N ASN A 61 3.69 15.00 5.72
CA ASN A 61 3.96 14.29 6.97
C ASN A 61 4.56 12.88 6.70
N PRO A 62 5.84 12.79 6.31
CA PRO A 62 6.46 11.49 6.05
C PRO A 62 6.57 10.62 7.30
N ASP A 63 6.70 11.20 8.51
CA ASP A 63 6.76 10.44 9.76
C ASP A 63 5.45 9.73 10.08
N GLY A 64 4.31 10.35 9.77
CA GLY A 64 3.00 9.69 9.87
C GLY A 64 2.73 8.69 8.74
N ALA A 65 3.40 8.82 7.60
CA ALA A 65 3.23 7.93 6.45
C ALA A 65 3.98 6.60 6.60
N ILE A 66 5.24 6.66 7.02
CA ILE A 66 6.15 5.51 7.14
C ILE A 66 5.55 4.35 7.93
N PRO A 67 5.02 4.50 9.16
CA PRO A 67 4.50 3.37 9.92
C PRO A 67 3.29 2.71 9.25
N ARG A 68 2.41 3.51 8.62
CA ARG A 68 1.24 2.98 7.91
C ARG A 68 1.64 2.18 6.67
N LEU A 69 2.57 2.70 5.88
CA LEU A 69 3.06 2.03 4.68
C LEU A 69 3.94 0.81 5.01
N HIS A 70 4.71 0.88 6.10
CA HIS A 70 5.49 -0.24 6.61
C HIS A 70 4.58 -1.42 6.99
N ASP A 71 3.48 -1.13 7.67
CA ASP A 71 2.48 -2.14 8.03
C ASP A 71 1.83 -2.78 6.77
N VAL A 72 1.54 -1.97 5.73
CA VAL A 72 1.07 -2.51 4.44
C VAL A 72 2.09 -3.46 3.81
N VAL A 73 3.36 -3.07 3.70
CA VAL A 73 4.37 -3.95 3.06
C VAL A 73 4.72 -5.18 3.90
N THR A 74 4.43 -5.13 5.20
CA THR A 74 4.58 -6.29 6.11
C THR A 74 3.48 -7.31 5.87
N ARG A 75 2.23 -6.87 5.75
CA ARG A 75 1.05 -7.74 5.56
C ARG A 75 0.85 -8.16 4.10
N ALA A 76 1.11 -7.24 3.17
CA ALA A 76 0.98 -7.41 1.74
C ALA A 76 2.33 -7.15 1.04
N PRO A 77 3.31 -8.05 1.16
CA PRO A 77 4.67 -7.85 0.63
C PRO A 77 4.75 -7.75 -0.89
N ARG A 78 3.68 -8.10 -1.62
CA ARG A 78 3.55 -7.97 -3.07
C ARG A 78 2.82 -6.68 -3.50
N ASN A 79 2.44 -5.82 -2.56
CA ASN A 79 1.78 -4.55 -2.87
C ASN A 79 2.81 -3.54 -3.41
N LEU A 80 2.87 -3.43 -4.74
CA LEU A 80 3.79 -2.54 -5.44
C LEU A 80 3.61 -1.07 -5.03
N ALA A 81 2.36 -0.60 -4.96
CA ALA A 81 2.04 0.78 -4.60
C ALA A 81 2.57 1.14 -3.22
N ALA A 82 2.46 0.23 -2.25
CA ALA A 82 2.98 0.42 -0.91
C ALA A 82 4.50 0.51 -0.87
N TRP A 83 5.22 -0.33 -1.63
CA TRP A 83 6.68 -0.23 -1.74
C TRP A 83 7.13 1.08 -2.38
N ASN A 84 6.46 1.53 -3.45
CA ASN A 84 6.76 2.82 -4.07
C ASN A 84 6.54 3.97 -3.07
N ASN A 85 5.36 4.01 -2.43
CA ASN A 85 4.99 5.10 -1.53
C ASN A 85 5.84 5.09 -0.26
N LEU A 86 6.22 3.91 0.26
CA LEU A 86 7.16 3.80 1.39
C LEU A 86 8.54 4.37 1.02
N GLY A 87 8.98 4.10 -0.21
CA GLY A 87 10.20 4.69 -0.77
C GLY A 87 10.14 6.21 -0.81
N VAL A 88 9.05 6.76 -1.34
CA VAL A 88 8.81 8.22 -1.38
C VAL A 88 8.75 8.82 0.02
N ALA A 89 8.07 8.18 0.98
CA ALA A 89 7.97 8.67 2.35
C ALA A 89 9.35 8.78 3.02
N HIS A 90 10.21 7.76 2.87
CA HIS A 90 11.59 7.82 3.34
C HIS A 90 12.41 8.89 2.61
N ALA A 91 12.21 9.07 1.31
CA ALA A 91 12.94 10.06 0.54
C ALA A 91 12.61 11.49 0.99
N LEU A 92 11.32 11.78 1.24
CA LEU A 92 10.87 13.06 1.79
C LEU A 92 11.43 13.31 3.18
N ARG A 93 11.41 12.30 4.07
CA ARG A 93 12.02 12.44 5.40
C ARG A 93 13.52 12.70 5.33
N SER A 94 14.22 12.06 4.39
CA SER A 94 15.64 12.32 4.13
C SER A 94 15.89 13.77 3.71
N GLN A 95 15.02 14.34 2.88
CA GLN A 95 15.08 15.75 2.45
C GLN A 95 14.80 16.74 3.60
N SER A 96 13.89 16.40 4.52
CA SER A 96 13.61 17.24 5.69
C SER A 96 14.75 17.27 6.72
N ALA A 97 15.70 16.33 6.65
CA ALA A 97 16.78 16.15 7.62
C ALA A 97 18.18 16.24 7.00
N ILE A 98 18.36 16.97 5.89
CA ILE A 98 19.63 17.07 5.14
C ILE A 98 20.81 17.39 6.08
N GLY A 99 21.93 16.70 5.87
CA GLY A 99 23.14 16.85 6.68
C GLY A 99 23.17 15.98 7.95
N SER A 100 22.04 15.39 8.36
CA SER A 100 22.00 14.47 9.49
C SER A 100 22.39 13.04 9.10
N ARG A 101 22.87 12.27 10.09
CA ARG A 101 23.07 10.81 9.95
C ARG A 101 21.77 10.10 9.55
N GLN A 102 20.63 10.58 10.07
CA GLN A 102 19.32 10.02 9.79
C GLN A 102 18.91 10.20 8.32
N SER A 103 19.26 11.33 7.70
CA SER A 103 18.99 11.57 6.28
C SER A 103 19.69 10.54 5.38
N ALA A 104 20.95 10.17 5.66
CA ALA A 104 21.65 9.13 4.91
C ALA A 104 21.00 7.74 5.09
N VAL A 105 20.49 7.44 6.28
CA VAL A 105 19.76 6.19 6.56
C VAL A 105 18.44 6.15 5.80
N ASP A 106 17.68 7.24 5.82
CA ASP A 106 16.40 7.33 5.12
C ASP A 106 16.56 7.30 3.60
N LYS A 107 17.59 7.95 3.04
CA LYS A 107 17.92 7.84 1.61
C LYS A 107 18.16 6.37 1.20
N LYS A 108 18.90 5.61 2.00
CA LYS A 108 19.13 4.16 1.76
C LYS A 108 17.84 3.34 1.90
N LYS A 109 16.97 3.66 2.87
CA LYS A 109 15.66 3.00 3.02
C LYS A 109 14.76 3.28 1.81
N ALA A 110 14.75 4.53 1.34
CA ALA A 110 14.01 4.93 0.14
C ALA A 110 14.45 4.11 -1.08
N GLU A 111 15.75 4.06 -1.34
CA GLU A 111 16.32 3.28 -2.43
C GLU A 111 15.95 1.80 -2.35
N ARG A 112 16.08 1.16 -1.18
CA ARG A 112 15.70 -0.25 -1.00
C ARG A 112 14.22 -0.51 -1.29
N ALA A 113 13.32 0.36 -0.80
CA ALA A 113 11.90 0.21 -1.04
C ALA A 113 11.54 0.35 -2.52
N LEU A 114 12.17 1.31 -3.23
CA LEU A 114 11.96 1.50 -4.67
C LEU A 114 12.55 0.36 -5.52
N ILE A 115 13.71 -0.16 -5.13
CA ILE A 115 14.27 -1.39 -5.73
C ILE A 115 13.31 -2.56 -5.51
N ARG A 116 12.67 -2.65 -4.33
CA ARG A 116 11.68 -3.70 -4.05
C ARG A 116 10.43 -3.56 -4.92
N ALA A 117 9.95 -2.33 -5.16
CA ALA A 117 8.87 -2.07 -6.10
C ALA A 117 9.24 -2.51 -7.53
N LEU A 118 10.45 -2.16 -8.00
CA LEU A 118 10.95 -2.58 -9.31
C LEU A 118 11.21 -4.09 -9.42
N ALA A 119 11.51 -4.77 -8.31
CA ALA A 119 11.60 -6.23 -8.30
C ALA A 119 10.22 -6.90 -8.48
N LEU A 120 9.13 -6.22 -8.08
CA LEU A 120 7.76 -6.68 -8.32
C LEU A 120 7.29 -6.35 -9.73
N SER A 121 7.67 -5.19 -10.27
CA SER A 121 7.41 -4.77 -11.64
C SER A 121 8.59 -3.97 -12.21
N PRO A 122 9.49 -4.61 -12.99
CA PRO A 122 10.66 -3.94 -13.56
C PRO A 122 10.30 -2.79 -14.53
N THR A 123 9.11 -2.84 -15.10
CA THR A 123 8.61 -1.85 -16.05
C THR A 123 7.94 -0.65 -15.38
N ASP A 124 7.74 -0.65 -14.06
CA ASP A 124 7.05 0.43 -13.33
C ASP A 124 7.75 1.78 -13.48
N ALA A 125 7.09 2.71 -14.17
CA ALA A 125 7.66 4.01 -14.48
C ALA A 125 7.79 4.90 -13.24
N LEU A 126 6.81 4.82 -12.32
CA LEU A 126 6.78 5.61 -11.08
C LEU A 126 7.99 5.29 -10.20
N ALA A 127 8.20 4.00 -9.90
CA ALA A 127 9.30 3.54 -9.05
C ALA A 127 10.65 3.81 -9.71
N ARG A 128 10.77 3.68 -11.04
CA ARG A 128 12.01 3.98 -11.77
C ARG A 128 12.36 5.47 -11.68
N LYS A 129 11.37 6.35 -11.90
CA LYS A 129 11.55 7.79 -11.80
C LYS A 129 11.91 8.22 -10.37
N ASN A 130 11.17 7.73 -9.39
CA ASN A 130 11.45 7.99 -7.98
C ASN A 130 12.84 7.53 -7.57
N LEU A 131 13.27 6.35 -8.04
CA LEU A 131 14.61 5.83 -7.76
C LEU A 131 15.70 6.71 -8.38
N ALA A 132 15.50 7.17 -9.62
CA ALA A 132 16.43 8.09 -10.27
C ALA A 132 16.54 9.42 -9.49
N ILE A 133 15.42 9.96 -8.99
CA ILE A 133 15.43 11.16 -8.14
C ILE A 133 16.15 10.89 -6.82
N VAL A 134 15.86 9.77 -6.14
CA VAL A 134 16.56 9.39 -4.88
C VAL A 134 18.07 9.25 -5.10
N ARG A 135 18.50 8.71 -6.24
CA ARG A 135 19.92 8.58 -6.59
C ARG A 135 20.57 9.89 -7.05
N GLY A 136 19.79 10.95 -7.27
CA GLY A 136 20.28 12.20 -7.84
C GLY A 136 20.60 12.11 -9.33
N GLN A 137 20.07 11.09 -10.02
CA GLN A 137 20.21 10.89 -11.47
C GLN A 137 19.13 11.64 -12.27
N ALA A 138 18.06 12.07 -11.60
CA ALA A 138 17.00 12.88 -12.17
C ALA A 138 16.59 13.97 -11.16
N THR A 139 16.01 15.05 -11.67
CA THR A 139 15.37 16.09 -10.88
C THR A 139 13.86 16.03 -11.08
N GLY A 140 13.09 16.46 -10.08
CA GLY A 140 11.63 16.48 -10.17
C GLY A 140 10.95 16.16 -8.85
N LYS A 141 9.62 16.15 -8.88
CA LYS A 141 8.79 15.72 -7.75
C LYS A 141 8.67 14.20 -7.72
N TYR A 142 8.61 13.63 -6.53
CA TYR A 142 8.27 12.22 -6.36
C TYR A 142 6.84 11.95 -6.81
N GLU A 143 6.62 10.79 -7.42
CA GLU A 143 5.31 10.35 -7.88
C GLU A 143 4.76 9.27 -6.95
N LEU A 144 3.51 9.43 -6.55
CA LEU A 144 2.84 8.47 -5.68
C LEU A 144 2.06 7.48 -6.52
N ALA A 145 2.08 6.22 -6.10
CA ALA A 145 1.15 5.22 -6.58
C ALA A 145 -0.19 5.49 -5.87
N MET A 146 -1.14 6.05 -6.61
CA MET A 146 -2.51 6.26 -6.12
C MET A 146 -3.26 4.94 -6.13
N ILE A 147 -4.25 4.79 -5.24
CA ILE A 147 -5.14 3.64 -5.31
C ILE A 147 -6.08 3.85 -6.51
N GLY A 148 -5.81 3.12 -7.59
CA GLY A 148 -6.65 3.07 -8.78
C GLY A 148 -6.02 3.73 -10.00
N SER A 149 -5.45 2.89 -10.88
CA SER A 149 -5.78 2.90 -12.31
C SER A 149 -6.10 1.47 -12.70
#